data_AF-A0A381ZMM1-F1
#
_entry.id   AF-A0A381ZMM1-F1
#
_cell.length_a   1.000
_cell.length_b   1.000
_cell.length_c   1.000
_cell.angle_alpha   90.00
_cell.angle_beta   90.00
_cell.angle_gamma   90.00
#
_symmetry.space_group_name_H-M   'P 1'
#
loop_
_entity.id
_entity.type
_entity.pdbx_description
1 polymer ?
#
loop_
_entity_poly.entity_id
_entity_poly.type
_entity_poly.pdbx_seq_one_letter_code
_entity_poly.pdbx_strand_id
1 'polypeptide(L)'
;MRRGSHTRLFLGLTLLWAGTGCSTSPLAKPRPGVPSGVYGVNIEEITGPEDPEFRNRVEGLTHFLTSRSFEFRGKPDDSLKHLEAAAKADPSQETVVAQAARRFLLRKKTDKAIEILRLGQAANPESVTTHEWLGLAYQQASQPDEAIAAFGIALATSNPTLISVSGLAKLHAAAKRFDDAFKVLDTAFTKDNREPEFWLGIADLYRDTGIAARAKMDRIKAGIITSLDKASALKPESPLILHRLADYYKVWDESDKAIALFIQLIELNPGLIGVREQLADLYLRADMTQDATRQLEAILRERPTNERALFVLGGIKRQLDKLEEAAAHFETVLKINPKFELAYYELAGVRLFQNKPTITLATLKKAGEQFKPRFITKFYAGLAHSALYQYPKAIENLLDAEKLAQAGEQNRLTHFFYFQLGAAYERNRQYETSDETFNKAIEMAPEYHNAMNYLGYMWADINRNLDEAAKHITKANELSPDNASYVDSLGWLYFRQGKFTEALAELQRAAELMKDEPDSTIHEHIGDTHQQLGKADEARTQWEKSLDLLHKQEAEMTSPDSYLLEQLGNVLNKLGQADEAKAAWQRSYDITPTQLLHKKLHPPEKEE
;
A
#
# COMPACT_ATOMS: atom_id res chain seq x y z
N MET A 1 41.57 36.98 20.99
CA MET A 1 42.76 37.65 21.56
C MET A 1 43.61 36.63 22.31
N ARG A 2 44.91 36.58 21.97
CA ARG A 2 46.10 36.03 22.70
C ARG A 2 46.12 34.52 23.01
N ARG A 3 46.97 33.74 22.30
CA ARG A 3 48.41 33.42 22.56
C ARG A 3 48.56 32.55 23.82
N GLY A 4 49.14 31.34 23.83
CA GLY A 4 50.24 30.78 23.04
C GLY A 4 51.53 30.84 23.88
N SER A 5 52.14 29.70 24.20
CA SER A 5 53.55 29.63 24.60
C SER A 5 54.15 28.24 24.35
N HIS A 6 55.07 28.23 23.39
CA HIS A 6 56.06 27.20 23.11
C HIS A 6 57.10 27.11 24.23
N THR A 7 57.77 25.96 24.32
CA THR A 7 59.17 25.93 24.77
C THR A 7 59.97 25.01 23.85
N ARG A 8 60.86 25.62 23.07
CA ARG A 8 61.97 24.99 22.36
C ARG A 8 63.19 25.05 23.27
N LEU A 9 64.03 24.02 23.25
CA LEU A 9 65.45 24.14 23.58
C LEU A 9 66.28 23.61 22.41
N PHE A 10 67.12 24.50 21.87
CA PHE A 10 68.29 24.26 21.02
C PHE A 10 69.39 23.52 21.84
N LEU A 11 70.53 23.01 21.35
CA LEU A 11 71.39 23.20 20.17
C LEU A 11 72.41 22.04 20.19
N GLY A 12 72.99 21.64 19.06
CA GLY A 12 74.19 20.77 19.09
C GLY A 12 74.55 20.15 17.75
N LEU A 13 75.16 20.95 16.88
CA LEU A 13 75.74 20.54 15.60
C LEU A 13 77.18 20.03 15.84
N THR A 14 77.52 18.84 15.36
CA THR A 14 78.88 18.52 14.89
C THR A 14 78.83 17.48 13.78
N LEU A 15 79.15 17.92 12.56
CA LEU A 15 79.55 17.07 11.45
C LEU A 15 81.01 16.65 11.66
N LEU A 16 81.31 15.38 11.46
CA LEU A 16 82.62 14.93 10.99
C LEU A 16 82.41 13.72 10.07
N TRP A 17 82.91 13.89 8.86
CA TRP A 17 82.86 12.96 7.74
C TRP A 17 84.24 12.30 7.66
N ALA A 18 84.32 10.97 7.68
CA ALA A 18 85.46 10.23 7.16
C ALA A 18 85.13 8.75 6.96
N GLY A 19 85.25 8.28 5.71
CA GLY A 19 86.09 7.12 5.41
C GLY A 19 85.48 5.72 5.52
N THR A 20 85.01 5.23 4.38
CA THR A 20 85.38 3.93 3.75
C THR A 20 85.36 2.62 4.57
N GLY A 21 84.65 1.63 4.02
CA GLY A 21 85.17 0.27 3.89
C GLY A 21 84.50 -0.80 4.76
N CYS A 22 83.93 -1.80 4.09
CA CYS A 22 83.32 -2.99 4.66
C CYS A 22 84.20 -3.73 5.69
N SER A 23 83.59 -4.23 6.75
CA SER A 23 83.93 -5.54 7.31
C SER A 23 82.69 -6.19 7.93
N THR A 24 82.55 -7.47 7.67
CA THR A 24 81.45 -8.36 8.06
C THR A 24 81.47 -8.72 9.55
N SER A 25 80.27 -9.08 10.05
CA SER A 25 79.98 -9.99 11.19
C SER A 25 79.60 -9.33 12.53
N PRO A 26 78.87 -9.98 13.48
CA PRO A 26 78.11 -11.25 13.42
C PRO A 26 76.63 -11.14 13.82
N LEU A 27 75.86 -12.19 13.54
CA LEU A 27 74.47 -12.41 13.98
C LEU A 27 74.26 -12.13 15.49
N ALA A 28 73.35 -11.21 15.80
CA ALA A 28 72.94 -10.90 17.17
C ALA A 28 72.04 -12.01 17.75
N LYS A 29 72.29 -12.41 19.01
CA LYS A 29 71.49 -13.40 19.75
C LYS A 29 70.03 -12.93 19.95
N PRO A 30 69.04 -13.84 19.90
CA PRO A 30 67.64 -13.49 20.06
C PRO A 30 67.32 -13.08 21.51
N ARG A 31 66.46 -12.06 21.68
CA ARG A 31 65.95 -11.59 22.97
C ARG A 31 64.70 -12.38 23.39
N PRO A 32 64.54 -12.78 24.67
CA PRO A 32 63.34 -13.45 25.15
C PRO A 32 62.15 -12.47 25.23
N GLY A 33 60.97 -12.87 24.75
CA GLY A 33 59.71 -12.12 24.95
C GLY A 33 59.11 -11.46 23.71
N VAL A 34 59.70 -11.63 22.52
CA VAL A 34 59.06 -11.28 21.24
C VAL A 34 58.55 -12.58 20.61
N PRO A 35 57.27 -12.72 20.23
CA PRO A 35 56.84 -13.85 19.42
C PRO A 35 57.57 -13.78 18.08
N SER A 36 58.60 -14.59 17.91
CA SER A 36 59.22 -14.88 16.62
C SER A 36 58.29 -15.84 15.87
N GLY A 37 57.13 -15.31 15.47
CA GLY A 37 56.08 -16.04 14.75
C GLY A 37 56.36 -16.17 13.27
N VAL A 38 57.59 -16.49 12.88
CA VAL A 38 57.88 -16.98 11.52
C VAL A 38 58.53 -18.34 11.70
N TYR A 39 57.70 -19.35 11.94
CA TYR A 39 58.08 -20.71 11.57
C TYR A 39 58.22 -20.69 10.06
N GLY A 40 59.45 -20.81 9.59
CA GLY A 40 59.77 -20.96 8.18
C GLY A 40 59.00 -22.15 7.63
N VAL A 41 57.92 -21.85 6.92
CA VAL A 41 57.39 -22.69 5.85
C VAL A 41 58.56 -22.93 4.91
N ASN A 42 58.82 -24.21 4.58
CA ASN A 42 59.79 -24.68 3.59
C ASN A 42 60.36 -23.55 2.73
N ILE A 43 61.51 -23.02 3.14
CA ILE A 43 62.29 -22.14 2.29
C ILE A 43 62.91 -23.11 1.27
N GLU A 44 62.25 -23.25 0.12
CA GLU A 44 62.90 -23.73 -1.10
C GLU A 44 64.26 -23.06 -1.19
N GLU A 45 65.30 -23.85 -1.47
CA GLU A 45 66.68 -23.37 -1.56
C GLU A 45 66.72 -22.04 -2.31
N ILE A 46 66.96 -20.95 -1.57
CA ILE A 46 67.19 -19.64 -2.17
C ILE A 46 68.56 -19.73 -2.83
N THR A 47 68.51 -20.02 -4.12
CA THR A 47 69.57 -19.84 -5.11
C THR A 47 70.22 -18.46 -4.91
N GLY A 48 71.55 -18.42 -4.91
CA GLY A 48 72.34 -17.26 -4.49
C GLY A 48 72.16 -16.01 -5.37
N PRO A 49 72.86 -14.90 -5.07
CA PRO A 49 72.70 -13.59 -5.71
C PRO A 49 72.93 -13.53 -7.24
N GLU A 50 73.41 -14.62 -7.84
CA GLU A 50 73.57 -14.76 -9.29
C GLU A 50 72.30 -15.23 -10.00
N ASP A 51 71.32 -15.79 -9.28
CA ASP A 51 70.06 -16.23 -9.84
C ASP A 51 69.19 -15.04 -10.31
N PRO A 52 68.78 -15.02 -11.60
CA PRO A 52 67.86 -14.02 -12.12
C PRO A 52 66.54 -13.89 -11.33
N GLU A 53 65.96 -14.99 -10.85
CA GLU A 53 64.68 -14.94 -10.11
C GLU A 53 64.83 -14.24 -8.76
N PHE A 54 65.90 -14.58 -8.01
CA PHE A 54 66.24 -13.90 -6.77
C PHE A 54 66.46 -12.39 -6.98
N ARG A 55 67.21 -12.00 -8.01
CA ARG A 55 67.47 -10.57 -8.32
C ARG A 55 66.20 -9.82 -8.68
N ASN A 56 65.35 -10.41 -9.51
CA ASN A 56 64.05 -9.88 -9.90
C ASN A 56 63.15 -9.62 -8.68
N ARG A 57 63.10 -10.58 -7.74
CA ARG A 57 62.33 -10.45 -6.49
C ARG A 57 62.86 -9.34 -5.58
N VAL A 58 64.18 -9.21 -5.45
CA VAL A 58 64.82 -8.14 -4.65
C VAL A 58 64.55 -6.77 -5.28
N GLU A 59 64.68 -6.64 -6.60
CA GLU A 59 64.39 -5.40 -7.33
C GLU A 59 62.91 -5.03 -7.23
N GLY A 60 62.02 -6.00 -7.46
CA GLY A 60 60.57 -5.86 -7.33
C GLY A 60 60.16 -5.36 -5.94
N LEU A 61 60.68 -5.98 -4.88
CA LEU A 61 60.43 -5.55 -3.50
C LEU A 61 60.96 -4.14 -3.23
N THR A 62 62.16 -3.81 -3.73
CA THR A 62 62.77 -2.49 -3.55
C THR A 62 61.90 -1.40 -4.18
N HIS A 63 61.44 -1.63 -5.41
CA HIS A 63 60.52 -0.73 -6.09
C HIS A 63 59.14 -0.67 -5.41
N PHE A 64 58.61 -1.78 -4.90
CA PHE A 64 57.34 -1.77 -4.19
C PHE A 64 57.40 -0.95 -2.88
N LEU A 65 58.44 -1.13 -2.07
CA LEU A 65 58.64 -0.35 -0.85
C LEU A 65 58.87 1.14 -1.15
N THR A 66 59.59 1.44 -2.23
CA THR A 66 59.79 2.82 -2.71
C THR A 66 58.46 3.43 -3.13
N SER A 67 57.62 2.67 -3.84
CA SER A 67 56.27 3.09 -4.22
C SER A 67 55.42 3.44 -3.00
N ARG A 68 55.43 2.60 -1.96
CA ARG A 68 54.72 2.86 -0.68
C ARG A 68 55.25 4.10 0.02
N SER A 69 56.56 4.29 0.04
CA SER A 69 57.17 5.49 0.61
C SER A 69 56.73 6.77 -0.12
N PHE A 70 56.61 6.76 -1.44
CA PHE A 70 56.09 7.90 -2.20
C PHE A 70 54.58 8.12 -1.98
N GLU A 71 53.81 7.05 -1.80
CA GLU A 71 52.39 7.13 -1.43
C GLU A 71 52.19 7.85 -0.10
N PHE A 72 52.93 7.47 0.95
CA PHE A 72 52.89 8.15 2.26
C PHE A 72 53.33 9.62 2.20
N ARG A 73 54.17 9.97 1.22
CA ARG A 73 54.63 11.34 0.99
C ARG A 73 53.67 12.15 0.09
N GLY A 74 52.50 11.61 -0.25
CA GLY A 74 51.52 12.30 -1.08
C GLY A 74 51.96 12.49 -2.54
N LYS A 75 52.85 11.63 -3.05
CA LYS A 75 53.39 11.67 -4.43
C LYS A 75 52.87 10.48 -5.25
N PRO A 76 51.61 10.51 -5.70
CA PRO A 76 50.97 9.35 -6.34
C PRO A 76 51.55 9.01 -7.71
N ASP A 77 52.10 9.98 -8.45
CA ASP A 77 52.72 9.74 -9.76
C ASP A 77 54.05 8.99 -9.65
N ASP A 78 54.92 9.43 -8.74
CA ASP A 78 56.18 8.74 -8.48
C ASP A 78 55.95 7.38 -7.82
N SER A 79 54.96 7.30 -6.93
CA SER A 79 54.48 6.02 -6.39
C SER A 79 54.07 5.07 -7.52
N LEU A 80 53.29 5.52 -8.50
CA LEU A 80 52.85 4.68 -9.62
C LEU A 80 54.01 4.26 -10.53
N LYS A 81 55.00 5.12 -10.80
CA LYS A 81 56.20 4.74 -11.56
C LYS A 81 56.95 3.59 -10.90
N HIS A 82 57.18 3.69 -9.59
CA HIS A 82 57.82 2.62 -8.83
C HIS A 82 56.94 1.39 -8.69
N LEU A 83 55.62 1.53 -8.66
CA LEU A 83 54.71 0.38 -8.65
C LEU A 83 54.70 -0.36 -9.99
N GLU A 84 54.78 0.38 -11.11
CA GLU A 84 54.96 -0.18 -12.45
C GLU A 84 56.29 -0.93 -12.56
N ALA A 85 57.39 -0.32 -12.10
CA ALA A 85 58.70 -0.97 -12.09
C ALA A 85 58.70 -2.22 -11.21
N ALA A 86 58.05 -2.18 -10.05
CA ALA A 86 57.92 -3.34 -9.16
C ALA A 86 57.18 -4.51 -9.83
N ALA A 87 56.05 -4.22 -10.48
CA ALA A 87 55.26 -5.24 -11.18
C ALA A 87 55.96 -5.81 -12.42
N LYS A 88 56.84 -5.03 -13.07
CA LYS A 88 57.66 -5.49 -14.21
C LYS A 88 58.86 -6.31 -13.78
N ALA A 89 59.49 -5.94 -12.67
CA ALA A 89 60.66 -6.64 -12.13
C ALA A 89 60.29 -8.01 -11.56
N ASP A 90 59.15 -8.13 -10.86
CA ASP A 90 58.65 -9.40 -10.34
C ASP A 90 57.16 -9.61 -10.68
N PRO A 91 56.85 -10.07 -11.91
CA PRO A 91 55.46 -10.30 -12.34
C PRO A 91 54.78 -11.47 -11.62
N SER A 92 55.53 -12.33 -10.91
CA SER A 92 54.96 -13.43 -10.11
C SER A 92 54.19 -12.92 -8.88
N GLN A 93 54.46 -11.68 -8.46
CA GLN A 93 53.78 -11.04 -7.34
C GLN A 93 52.43 -10.45 -7.76
N GLU A 94 51.42 -11.33 -7.83
CA GLU A 94 50.04 -11.04 -8.24
C GLU A 94 49.46 -9.77 -7.59
N THR A 95 49.66 -9.59 -6.28
CA THR A 95 49.13 -8.43 -5.55
C THR A 95 49.72 -7.10 -6.04
N VAL A 96 51.00 -7.08 -6.42
CA VAL A 96 51.69 -5.89 -6.92
C VAL A 96 51.25 -5.59 -8.34
N VAL A 97 51.17 -6.62 -9.19
CA VAL A 97 50.63 -6.56 -10.56
C VAL A 97 49.20 -6.00 -10.56
N ALA A 98 48.30 -6.56 -9.75
CA ALA A 98 46.92 -6.13 -9.65
C ALA A 98 46.78 -4.68 -9.14
N GLN A 99 47.59 -4.28 -8.15
CA GLN A 99 47.60 -2.90 -7.63
C GLN A 99 48.08 -1.89 -8.68
N ALA A 100 49.14 -2.22 -9.42
CA ALA A 100 49.64 -1.39 -10.52
C ALA A 100 48.55 -1.22 -11.60
N ALA A 101 48.00 -2.33 -12.07
CA ALA A 101 46.98 -2.36 -13.09
C ALA A 101 45.74 -1.55 -12.71
N ARG A 102 45.19 -1.76 -11.50
CA ARG A 102 44.05 -0.99 -10.97
C ARG A 102 44.33 0.52 -11.00
N ARG A 103 45.52 0.96 -10.61
CA ARG A 103 45.89 2.38 -10.62
C ARG A 103 46.00 2.94 -12.04
N PHE A 104 46.48 2.16 -13.00
CA PHE A 104 46.49 2.55 -14.41
C PHE A 104 45.08 2.66 -14.99
N LEU A 105 44.18 1.72 -14.69
CA LEU A 105 42.78 1.76 -15.13
C LEU A 105 42.04 2.98 -14.59
N LEU A 106 42.22 3.32 -13.30
CA LEU A 106 41.66 4.54 -12.69
C LEU A 106 42.12 5.82 -13.39
N ARG A 107 43.32 5.82 -13.97
CA ARG A 107 43.89 6.93 -14.74
C ARG A 107 43.60 6.84 -16.24
N LYS A 108 42.72 5.93 -16.65
CA LYS A 108 42.38 5.63 -18.06
C LYS A 108 43.60 5.28 -18.93
N LYS A 109 44.67 4.78 -18.33
CA LYS A 109 45.87 4.29 -19.02
C LYS A 109 45.75 2.79 -19.26
N THR A 110 44.76 2.41 -20.07
CA THR A 110 44.36 1.00 -20.25
C THR A 110 45.47 0.15 -20.86
N ASP A 111 46.22 0.68 -21.84
CA ASP A 111 47.33 -0.04 -22.49
C ASP A 111 48.41 -0.49 -21.49
N LYS A 112 48.77 0.41 -20.56
CA LYS A 112 49.73 0.09 -19.50
C LYS A 112 49.20 -0.94 -18.50
N ALA A 113 47.90 -0.88 -18.20
CA ALA A 113 47.29 -1.89 -17.34
C ALA A 113 47.34 -3.27 -18.01
N ILE A 114 46.98 -3.36 -19.29
CA ILE A 114 47.04 -4.60 -20.08
C ILE A 114 48.47 -5.12 -20.16
N GLU A 115 49.46 -4.27 -20.44
CA GLU A 115 50.88 -4.64 -20.49
C GLU A 115 51.33 -5.34 -19.19
N ILE A 116 51.11 -4.69 -18.05
CA ILE A 116 51.54 -5.22 -16.75
C ILE A 116 50.79 -6.51 -16.39
N LEU A 117 49.49 -6.56 -16.67
CA LEU A 117 48.70 -7.74 -16.40
C LEU A 117 49.06 -8.93 -17.31
N ARG A 118 49.47 -8.70 -18.56
CA ARG A 118 49.97 -9.76 -19.45
C ARG A 118 51.30 -10.34 -18.96
N LEU A 119 52.17 -9.51 -18.38
CA LEU A 119 53.38 -10.00 -17.69
C LEU A 119 53.01 -10.88 -16.49
N GLY A 120 52.05 -10.43 -15.67
CA GLY A 120 51.56 -11.24 -14.54
C GLY A 120 50.86 -12.53 -14.97
N GLN A 121 50.16 -12.52 -16.11
CA GLN A 121 49.53 -13.71 -16.68
C GLN A 121 50.58 -14.72 -17.15
N ALA A 122 51.68 -14.26 -17.76
CA ALA A 122 52.76 -15.13 -18.18
C ALA A 122 53.47 -15.77 -16.99
N ALA A 123 53.62 -15.05 -15.88
CA ALA A 123 54.21 -15.57 -14.65
C ALA A 123 53.27 -16.52 -13.89
N ASN A 124 51.97 -16.17 -13.80
CA ASN A 124 50.95 -16.95 -13.08
C ASN A 124 49.71 -17.21 -13.96
N PRO A 125 49.74 -18.21 -14.86
CA PRO A 125 48.63 -18.49 -15.78
C PRO A 125 47.32 -18.91 -15.12
N GLU A 126 47.36 -19.36 -13.86
CA GLU A 126 46.16 -19.80 -13.12
C GLU A 126 45.59 -18.72 -12.19
N SER A 127 46.20 -17.53 -12.14
CA SER A 127 45.79 -16.45 -11.23
C SER A 127 44.42 -15.89 -11.61
N VAL A 128 43.44 -16.08 -10.73
CA VAL A 128 42.07 -15.53 -10.88
C VAL A 128 42.11 -14.01 -10.94
N THR A 129 42.81 -13.37 -10.00
CA THR A 129 42.85 -11.90 -9.89
C THR A 129 43.44 -11.27 -11.15
N THR A 130 44.55 -11.80 -11.67
CA THR A 130 45.18 -11.27 -12.89
C THR A 130 44.23 -11.37 -14.09
N HIS A 131 43.55 -12.51 -14.27
CA HIS A 131 42.59 -12.70 -15.35
C HIS A 131 41.34 -11.81 -15.21
N GLU A 132 40.86 -11.58 -13.99
CA GLU A 132 39.74 -10.65 -13.74
C GLU A 132 40.11 -9.20 -14.05
N TRP A 133 41.30 -8.75 -13.63
CA TRP A 133 41.77 -7.41 -13.97
C TRP A 133 42.07 -7.26 -15.46
N LEU A 134 42.53 -8.32 -16.15
CA LEU A 134 42.64 -8.34 -17.62
C LEU A 134 41.28 -8.16 -18.27
N GLY A 135 40.27 -8.92 -17.82
CA GLY A 135 38.91 -8.81 -18.34
C GLY A 135 38.35 -7.39 -18.19
N LEU A 136 38.53 -6.77 -17.02
CA LEU A 136 38.12 -5.39 -16.76
C LEU A 136 38.90 -4.39 -17.63
N ALA A 137 40.21 -4.58 -17.81
CA ALA A 137 41.04 -3.74 -18.65
C ALA A 137 40.61 -3.81 -20.13
N TYR A 138 40.38 -5.02 -20.64
CA TYR A 138 39.88 -5.24 -21.99
C TYR A 138 38.49 -4.64 -22.21
N GLN A 139 37.61 -4.75 -21.22
CA GLN A 139 36.31 -4.09 -21.28
C GLN A 139 36.45 -2.55 -21.36
N GLN A 140 37.36 -1.94 -20.59
CA GLN A 140 37.64 -0.50 -20.68
C GLN A 140 38.30 -0.10 -22.01
N ALA A 141 39.04 -1.02 -22.64
CA ALA A 141 39.60 -0.85 -23.98
C ALA A 141 38.60 -1.07 -25.12
N SER A 142 37.33 -1.40 -24.82
CA SER A 142 36.33 -1.81 -25.82
C SER A 142 36.75 -3.03 -26.65
N GLN A 143 37.43 -3.98 -26.00
CA GLN A 143 37.91 -5.24 -26.56
C GLN A 143 37.12 -6.42 -25.93
N PRO A 144 35.89 -6.69 -26.41
CA PRO A 144 34.96 -7.60 -25.74
C PRO A 144 35.36 -9.07 -25.83
N ASP A 145 35.99 -9.51 -26.91
CA ASP A 145 36.37 -10.93 -27.10
C ASP A 145 37.54 -11.29 -26.18
N GLU A 146 38.53 -10.40 -26.05
CA GLU A 146 39.63 -10.54 -25.10
C GLU A 146 39.13 -10.46 -23.65
N ALA A 147 38.14 -9.61 -23.37
CA ALA A 147 37.51 -9.54 -22.05
C ALA A 147 36.80 -10.86 -21.71
N ILE A 148 36.04 -11.43 -22.65
CA ILE A 148 35.37 -12.73 -22.49
C ILE A 148 36.40 -13.84 -22.27
N ALA A 149 37.47 -13.88 -23.05
CA ALA A 149 38.51 -14.88 -22.88
C ALA A 149 39.18 -14.79 -21.50
N ALA A 150 39.53 -13.58 -21.05
CA ALA A 150 40.17 -13.37 -19.75
C ALA A 150 39.26 -13.77 -18.59
N PHE A 151 38.00 -13.29 -18.56
CA PHE A 151 37.07 -13.71 -17.51
C PHE A 151 36.71 -15.20 -17.59
N GLY A 152 36.69 -15.80 -18.78
CA GLY A 152 36.47 -17.23 -18.98
C GLY A 152 37.51 -18.10 -18.28
N ILE A 153 38.79 -17.69 -18.36
CA ILE A 153 39.89 -18.36 -17.63
C ILE A 153 39.67 -18.24 -16.12
N ALA A 154 39.31 -17.03 -15.62
CA ALA A 154 39.01 -16.83 -14.21
C ALA A 154 37.84 -17.70 -13.72
N LEU A 155 36.76 -17.82 -14.50
CA LEU A 155 35.61 -18.68 -14.21
C LEU A 155 35.97 -20.18 -14.21
N ALA A 156 36.92 -20.60 -15.04
CA ALA A 156 37.33 -22.00 -15.15
C ALA A 156 38.01 -22.52 -13.87
N THR A 157 38.60 -21.64 -13.06
CA THR A 157 39.27 -21.99 -11.80
C THR A 157 38.30 -22.55 -10.73
N SER A 158 38.82 -23.05 -9.62
CA SER A 158 38.01 -23.64 -8.54
C SER A 158 37.20 -22.60 -7.76
N ASN A 159 37.74 -21.40 -7.57
CA ASN A 159 37.17 -20.35 -6.71
C ASN A 159 37.01 -19.02 -7.49
N PRO A 160 36.11 -18.94 -8.48
CA PRO A 160 35.87 -17.69 -9.18
C PRO A 160 35.20 -16.67 -8.25
N THR A 161 35.49 -15.39 -8.49
CA THR A 161 34.82 -14.29 -7.78
C THR A 161 33.59 -13.82 -8.54
N LEU A 162 32.75 -13.00 -7.90
CA LEU A 162 31.59 -12.38 -8.56
C LEU A 162 32.01 -11.48 -9.74
N ILE A 163 33.26 -10.98 -9.77
CA ILE A 163 33.76 -10.10 -10.83
C ILE A 163 33.80 -10.84 -12.17
N SER A 164 34.42 -12.02 -12.23
CA SER A 164 34.50 -12.81 -13.46
C SER A 164 33.13 -13.25 -13.96
N VAL A 165 32.26 -13.74 -13.06
CA VAL A 165 30.90 -14.16 -13.43
C VAL A 165 30.07 -12.97 -13.92
N SER A 166 30.07 -11.86 -13.18
CA SER A 166 29.33 -10.66 -13.58
C SER A 166 29.86 -10.06 -14.88
N GLY A 167 31.18 -10.07 -15.10
CA GLY A 167 31.79 -9.55 -16.32
C GLY A 167 31.33 -10.33 -17.54
N LEU A 168 31.44 -11.66 -17.50
CA LEU A 168 30.99 -12.54 -18.57
C LEU A 168 29.50 -12.43 -18.85
N ALA A 169 28.67 -12.60 -17.81
CA ALA A 169 27.22 -12.59 -17.99
C ALA A 169 26.73 -11.27 -18.61
N LYS A 170 27.28 -10.13 -18.16
CA LYS A 170 26.94 -8.81 -18.72
C LYS A 170 27.46 -8.60 -20.13
N LEU A 171 28.67 -9.05 -20.46
CA LEU A 171 29.22 -8.96 -21.82
C LEU A 171 28.41 -9.80 -22.81
N HIS A 172 28.03 -11.03 -22.43
CA HIS A 172 27.15 -11.86 -23.25
C HIS A 172 25.75 -11.25 -23.40
N ALA A 173 25.16 -10.73 -22.31
CA ALA A 173 23.86 -10.07 -22.35
C ALA A 173 23.87 -8.78 -23.20
N ALA A 174 24.93 -7.97 -23.12
CA ALA A 174 25.10 -6.77 -23.95
C ALA A 174 25.22 -7.13 -25.45
N ALA A 175 25.85 -8.26 -25.75
CA ALA A 175 25.91 -8.84 -27.09
C ALA A 175 24.60 -9.58 -27.51
N LYS A 176 23.53 -9.51 -26.70
CA LYS A 176 22.26 -10.24 -26.89
C LYS A 176 22.41 -11.77 -26.97
N ARG A 177 23.51 -12.32 -26.47
CA ARG A 177 23.79 -13.77 -26.36
C ARG A 177 23.30 -14.28 -25.00
N PHE A 178 21.99 -14.29 -24.81
CA PHE A 178 21.41 -14.60 -23.50
C PHE A 178 21.62 -16.05 -23.05
N ASP A 179 21.67 -17.01 -23.97
CA ASP A 179 21.96 -18.41 -23.63
C ASP A 179 23.38 -18.58 -23.07
N ASP A 180 24.36 -17.89 -23.65
CA ASP A 180 25.73 -17.87 -23.12
C ASP A 180 25.79 -17.19 -21.75
N ALA A 181 25.04 -16.08 -21.57
CA ALA A 181 24.96 -15.40 -20.28
C ALA A 181 24.39 -16.31 -19.19
N PHE A 182 23.33 -17.06 -19.49
CA PHE A 182 22.82 -18.05 -18.53
C PHE A 182 23.78 -19.22 -18.33
N LYS A 183 24.46 -19.70 -19.37
CA LYS A 183 25.46 -20.77 -19.25
C LYS A 183 26.59 -20.38 -18.30
N VAL A 184 27.01 -19.11 -18.30
CA VAL A 184 27.98 -18.56 -17.34
C VAL A 184 27.45 -18.65 -15.90
N LEU A 185 26.19 -18.27 -15.68
CA LEU A 185 25.56 -18.34 -14.36
C LEU A 185 25.36 -19.80 -13.90
N ASP A 186 24.93 -20.67 -14.81
CA ASP A 186 24.76 -22.10 -14.55
C ASP A 186 26.12 -22.75 -14.19
N THR A 187 27.21 -22.31 -14.83
CA THR A 187 28.58 -22.76 -14.51
C THR A 187 29.00 -22.35 -13.11
N ALA A 188 28.60 -21.16 -12.64
CA ALA A 188 28.93 -20.70 -11.28
C ALA A 188 28.37 -21.64 -10.19
N PHE A 189 27.24 -22.32 -10.42
CA PHE A 189 26.69 -23.30 -9.47
C PHE A 189 27.53 -24.56 -9.30
N THR A 190 28.41 -24.88 -10.26
CA THR A 190 29.33 -26.03 -10.20
C THR A 190 30.57 -25.77 -9.33
N LYS A 191 30.74 -24.53 -8.86
CA LYS A 191 31.93 -24.07 -8.14
C LYS A 191 31.68 -24.07 -6.64
N ASP A 192 32.70 -24.38 -5.85
CA ASP A 192 32.65 -24.28 -4.39
C ASP A 192 32.98 -22.84 -3.98
N ASN A 193 31.96 -22.03 -3.70
CA ASN A 193 32.13 -20.68 -3.18
C ASN A 193 31.41 -20.56 -1.84
N ARG A 194 32.16 -20.13 -0.81
CA ARG A 194 31.70 -20.05 0.59
C ARG A 194 31.34 -18.63 1.03
N GLU A 195 31.28 -17.69 0.10
CA GLU A 195 30.88 -16.31 0.37
C GLU A 195 29.37 -16.13 0.08
N PRO A 196 28.54 -15.81 1.08
CA PRO A 196 27.12 -15.54 0.85
C PRO A 196 26.88 -14.40 -0.15
N GLU A 197 27.74 -13.39 -0.14
CA GLU A 197 27.66 -12.20 -1.02
C GLU A 197 27.84 -12.58 -2.49
N PHE A 198 28.65 -13.62 -2.79
CA PHE A 198 28.79 -14.17 -4.13
C PHE A 198 27.44 -14.69 -4.63
N TRP A 199 26.78 -15.54 -3.85
CA TRP A 199 25.49 -16.13 -4.21
C TRP A 199 24.36 -15.11 -4.30
N LEU A 200 24.35 -14.09 -3.43
CA LEU A 200 23.45 -12.94 -3.57
C LEU A 200 23.64 -12.22 -4.92
N GLY A 201 24.89 -12.04 -5.34
CA GLY A 201 25.24 -11.48 -6.63
C GLY A 201 24.79 -12.34 -7.82
N ILE A 202 24.92 -13.67 -7.72
CA ILE A 202 24.41 -14.60 -8.75
C ILE A 202 22.89 -14.48 -8.88
N ALA A 203 22.15 -14.38 -7.76
CA ALA A 203 20.71 -14.17 -7.79
C ALA A 203 20.33 -12.87 -8.54
N ASP A 204 21.02 -11.76 -8.24
CA ASP A 204 20.81 -10.48 -8.93
C ASP A 204 21.13 -10.58 -10.44
N LEU A 205 22.18 -11.32 -10.81
CA LEU A 205 22.54 -11.53 -12.21
C LEU A 205 21.50 -12.40 -12.96
N TYR A 206 20.91 -13.42 -12.32
CA TYR A 206 19.81 -14.19 -12.92
C TYR A 206 18.58 -13.31 -13.17
N ARG A 207 18.22 -12.45 -12.20
CA ARG A 207 17.14 -11.48 -12.35
C ARG A 207 17.41 -10.56 -13.54
N ASP A 208 18.56 -9.89 -13.54
CA ASP A 208 18.88 -8.86 -14.52
C ASP A 208 19.02 -9.45 -15.94
N THR A 209 19.68 -10.61 -16.06
CA THR A 209 19.79 -11.35 -17.33
C THR A 209 18.43 -11.81 -17.81
N GLY A 210 17.59 -12.33 -16.92
CA GLY A 210 16.23 -12.77 -17.23
C GLY A 210 15.32 -11.66 -17.72
N ILE A 211 15.35 -10.50 -17.06
CA ILE A 211 14.60 -9.31 -17.48
C ILE A 211 15.08 -8.84 -18.87
N ALA A 212 16.40 -8.73 -19.08
CA ALA A 212 16.98 -8.31 -20.35
C ALA A 212 16.64 -9.28 -21.50
N ALA A 213 16.63 -10.59 -21.22
CA ALA A 213 16.34 -11.65 -22.18
C ALA A 213 14.83 -11.85 -22.44
N ARG A 214 13.94 -11.28 -21.62
CA ARG A 214 12.52 -11.66 -21.54
C ARG A 214 12.35 -13.18 -21.35
N ALA A 215 13.20 -13.77 -20.51
CA ALA A 215 13.21 -15.21 -20.29
C ALA A 215 11.95 -15.69 -19.54
N LYS A 216 11.64 -16.98 -19.66
CA LYS A 216 10.56 -17.62 -18.89
C LYS A 216 10.80 -17.47 -17.39
N MET A 217 9.76 -17.09 -16.65
CA MET A 217 9.84 -16.84 -15.20
C MET A 217 10.40 -18.04 -14.43
N ASP A 218 10.04 -19.27 -14.80
CA ASP A 218 10.51 -20.49 -14.12
C ASP A 218 12.04 -20.61 -14.14
N ARG A 219 12.70 -20.21 -15.24
CA ARG A 219 14.16 -20.23 -15.34
C ARG A 219 14.78 -19.20 -14.40
N ILE A 220 14.24 -17.99 -14.41
CA ILE A 220 14.72 -16.87 -13.57
C ILE A 220 14.56 -17.25 -12.10
N LYS A 221 13.38 -17.76 -11.74
CA LYS A 221 13.01 -18.20 -10.40
C LYS A 221 13.90 -19.33 -9.90
N ALA A 222 14.12 -20.38 -10.70
CA ALA A 222 14.98 -21.50 -10.33
C ALA A 222 16.42 -21.05 -10.02
N GLY A 223 17.00 -20.17 -10.85
CA GLY A 223 18.34 -19.63 -10.64
C GLY A 223 18.43 -18.76 -9.38
N ILE A 224 17.44 -17.89 -9.15
CA ILE A 224 17.39 -17.05 -7.95
C ILE A 224 17.25 -17.90 -6.68
N ILE A 225 16.31 -18.85 -6.64
CA ILE A 225 16.10 -19.72 -5.48
C ILE A 225 17.37 -20.53 -5.18
N THR A 226 17.96 -21.18 -6.18
CA THR A 226 19.20 -21.96 -6.00
C THR A 226 20.33 -21.11 -5.42
N SER A 227 20.45 -19.87 -5.90
CA SER A 227 21.45 -18.92 -5.40
C SER A 227 21.18 -18.52 -3.96
N LEU A 228 19.94 -18.13 -3.64
CA LEU A 228 19.57 -17.69 -2.29
C LEU A 228 19.60 -18.84 -1.28
N ASP A 229 19.28 -20.07 -1.68
CA ASP A 229 19.38 -21.27 -0.83
C ASP A 229 20.85 -21.57 -0.49
N LYS A 230 21.77 -21.45 -1.46
CA LYS A 230 23.22 -21.55 -1.19
C LYS A 230 23.69 -20.45 -0.24
N ALA A 231 23.22 -19.22 -0.41
CA ALA A 231 23.55 -18.12 0.51
C ALA A 231 23.00 -18.39 1.93
N SER A 232 21.75 -18.87 2.02
CA SER A 232 21.07 -19.20 3.26
C SER A 232 21.74 -20.36 3.98
N ALA A 233 22.17 -21.40 3.28
CA ALA A 233 22.90 -22.53 3.87
C ALA A 233 24.22 -22.11 4.54
N LEU A 234 24.87 -21.06 4.05
CA LEU A 234 26.09 -20.51 4.64
C LEU A 234 25.80 -19.58 5.84
N LYS A 235 24.71 -18.80 5.80
CA LYS A 235 24.28 -17.91 6.89
C LYS A 235 22.75 -17.88 7.03
N PRO A 236 22.14 -18.88 7.71
CA PRO A 236 20.68 -19.04 7.75
C PRO A 236 19.93 -17.90 8.45
N GLU A 237 20.57 -17.26 9.43
CA GLU A 237 20.00 -16.19 10.24
C GLU A 237 20.35 -14.79 9.72
N SER A 238 20.92 -14.68 8.52
CA SER A 238 21.27 -13.39 7.92
C SER A 238 19.99 -12.60 7.57
N PRO A 239 19.72 -11.45 8.20
CA PRO A 239 18.51 -10.69 7.92
C PRO A 239 18.43 -10.22 6.47
N LEU A 240 19.58 -9.93 5.85
CA LEU A 240 19.65 -9.53 4.44
C LEU A 240 19.19 -10.65 3.49
N ILE A 241 19.58 -11.89 3.78
CA ILE A 241 19.26 -13.05 2.92
C ILE A 241 17.78 -13.40 3.06
N LEU A 242 17.29 -13.50 4.30
CA LEU A 242 15.89 -13.77 4.60
C LEU A 242 14.98 -12.71 3.97
N HIS A 243 15.34 -11.43 4.07
CA HIS A 243 14.55 -10.34 3.49
C HIS A 243 14.52 -10.42 1.96
N ARG A 244 15.67 -10.66 1.31
CA ARG A 244 15.73 -10.83 -0.15
C ARG A 244 14.87 -11.99 -0.61
N LEU A 245 14.93 -13.13 0.08
CA LEU A 245 14.15 -14.31 -0.28
C LEU A 245 12.64 -14.05 -0.09
N ALA A 246 12.24 -13.39 0.99
CA ALA A 246 10.86 -12.99 1.24
C ALA A 246 10.34 -12.02 0.17
N ASP A 247 11.15 -11.03 -0.25
CA ASP A 247 10.79 -10.11 -1.32
C ASP A 247 10.56 -10.83 -2.66
N TYR A 248 11.41 -11.79 -3.02
CA TYR A 248 11.20 -12.57 -4.25
C TYR A 248 9.95 -13.45 -4.17
N TYR A 249 9.71 -14.15 -3.06
CA TYR A 249 8.48 -14.92 -2.90
C TYR A 249 7.22 -14.05 -2.96
N LYS A 250 7.25 -12.86 -2.38
CA LYS A 250 6.18 -11.86 -2.50
C LYS A 250 5.94 -11.45 -3.96
N VAL A 251 6.99 -11.19 -4.72
CA VAL A 251 6.88 -10.82 -6.16
C VAL A 251 6.32 -11.99 -7.00
N TRP A 252 6.59 -13.23 -6.62
CA TRP A 252 6.05 -14.43 -7.27
C TRP A 252 4.68 -14.86 -6.76
N ASP A 253 4.03 -14.05 -5.92
CA ASP A 253 2.73 -14.34 -5.31
C ASP A 253 2.73 -15.61 -4.43
N GLU A 254 3.89 -16.04 -3.96
CA GLU A 254 4.04 -17.13 -2.98
C GLU A 254 3.98 -16.58 -1.56
N SER A 255 2.82 -16.01 -1.22
CA SER A 255 2.60 -15.26 0.03
C SER A 255 2.93 -16.07 1.28
N ASP A 256 2.59 -17.38 1.33
CA ASP A 256 2.86 -18.23 2.50
C ASP A 256 4.35 -18.33 2.84
N LYS A 257 5.21 -18.45 1.81
CA LYS A 257 6.66 -18.53 2.01
C LYS A 257 7.24 -17.17 2.40
N ALA A 258 6.73 -16.08 1.81
CA ALA A 258 7.13 -14.73 2.18
C ALA A 258 6.77 -14.43 3.64
N ILE A 259 5.55 -14.79 4.06
CA ILE A 259 5.07 -14.68 5.44
C ILE A 259 6.00 -15.44 6.40
N ALA A 260 6.31 -16.71 6.12
CA ALA A 260 7.19 -17.52 6.98
C ALA A 260 8.56 -16.87 7.19
N LEU A 261 9.17 -16.33 6.13
CA LEU A 261 10.47 -15.66 6.20
C LEU A 261 10.40 -14.30 6.92
N PHE A 262 9.32 -13.54 6.73
CA PHE A 262 9.10 -12.30 7.47
C PHE A 262 8.84 -12.55 8.96
N ILE A 263 8.17 -13.66 9.32
CA ILE A 263 8.04 -14.11 10.72
C ILE A 263 9.42 -14.39 11.31
N GLN A 264 10.26 -15.18 10.63
CA GLN A 264 11.62 -15.45 11.08
C GLN A 264 12.44 -14.16 11.27
N LEU A 265 12.29 -13.18 10.37
CA LEU A 265 12.95 -11.88 10.49
C LEU A 265 12.52 -11.08 11.73
N ILE A 266 11.23 -11.06 12.06
CA ILE A 266 10.74 -10.35 13.26
C ILE A 266 11.06 -11.09 14.55
N GLU A 267 11.26 -12.42 14.49
CA GLU A 267 11.76 -13.21 15.64
C GLU A 267 13.23 -12.87 15.93
N LEU A 268 14.05 -12.73 14.89
CA LEU A 268 15.46 -12.31 15.02
C LEU A 268 15.58 -10.84 15.44
N ASN A 269 14.71 -9.98 14.93
CA ASN A 269 14.70 -8.56 15.26
C ASN A 269 13.27 -7.99 15.33
N PRO A 270 12.66 -7.96 16.54
CA PRO A 270 11.29 -7.51 16.73
C PRO A 270 11.02 -6.04 16.36
N GLY A 271 12.06 -5.21 16.28
CA GLY A 271 11.96 -3.77 16.00
C GLY A 271 11.87 -3.41 14.50
N LEU A 272 11.86 -4.41 13.61
CA LEU A 272 11.78 -4.19 12.16
C LEU A 272 10.38 -3.78 11.71
N ILE A 273 10.02 -2.51 11.96
CA ILE A 273 8.70 -1.95 11.63
C ILE A 273 8.36 -2.12 10.14
N GLY A 274 9.31 -1.88 9.23
CA GLY A 274 9.08 -2.06 7.80
C GLY A 274 8.76 -3.52 7.39
N VAL A 275 9.25 -4.51 8.15
CA VAL A 275 8.89 -5.92 7.94
C VAL A 275 7.48 -6.20 8.48
N ARG A 276 7.14 -5.67 9.65
CA ARG A 276 5.78 -5.79 10.21
C ARG A 276 4.73 -5.15 9.30
N GLU A 277 5.04 -4.03 8.66
CA GLU A 277 4.15 -3.36 7.70
C GLU A 277 3.90 -4.26 6.48
N GLN A 278 4.95 -4.89 5.95
CA GLN A 278 4.82 -5.84 4.84
C GLN A 278 4.03 -7.08 5.24
N LEU A 279 4.28 -7.60 6.44
CA LEU A 279 3.56 -8.75 6.98
C LEU A 279 2.07 -8.45 7.19
N ALA A 280 1.73 -7.26 7.70
CA ALA A 280 0.35 -6.81 7.82
C ALA A 280 -0.35 -6.71 6.45
N ASP A 281 0.33 -6.18 5.42
CA ASP A 281 -0.22 -6.13 4.05
C ASP A 281 -0.49 -7.53 3.48
N LEU A 282 0.46 -8.46 3.66
CA LEU A 282 0.29 -9.85 3.22
C LEU A 282 -0.86 -10.54 3.94
N TYR A 283 -0.99 -10.36 5.25
CA TYR A 283 -2.11 -10.89 6.02
C TYR A 283 -3.45 -10.31 5.58
N LEU A 284 -3.53 -9.02 5.28
CA LEU A 284 -4.77 -8.41 4.77
C LEU A 284 -5.17 -8.96 3.41
N ARG A 285 -4.21 -9.20 2.50
CA ARG A 285 -4.48 -9.84 1.20
C ARG A 285 -4.93 -11.28 1.35
N ALA A 286 -4.44 -11.98 2.37
CA ALA A 286 -4.84 -13.35 2.71
C ALA A 286 -6.11 -13.42 3.58
N ASP A 287 -6.82 -12.29 3.80
CA ASP A 287 -7.99 -12.17 4.68
C ASP A 287 -7.73 -12.59 6.14
N MET A 288 -6.45 -12.64 6.55
CA MET A 288 -6.00 -12.95 7.92
C MET A 288 -6.02 -11.67 8.78
N THR A 289 -7.21 -11.09 8.93
CA THR A 289 -7.42 -9.78 9.56
C THR A 289 -6.91 -9.71 11.01
N GLN A 290 -7.01 -10.80 11.77
CA GLN A 290 -6.50 -10.86 13.15
C GLN A 290 -4.97 -10.81 13.21
N ASP A 291 -4.28 -11.52 12.32
CA ASP A 291 -2.83 -11.51 12.23
C ASP A 291 -2.31 -10.14 11.81
N ALA A 292 -2.95 -9.52 10.82
CA ALA A 292 -2.67 -8.15 10.41
C ALA A 292 -2.82 -7.16 11.59
N THR A 293 -3.92 -7.28 12.34
CA THR A 293 -4.19 -6.45 13.53
C THR A 293 -3.06 -6.58 14.55
N ARG A 294 -2.62 -7.81 14.86
CA ARG A 294 -1.49 -8.03 15.79
C ARG A 294 -0.20 -7.34 15.35
N GLN A 295 0.10 -7.37 14.05
CA GLN A 295 1.30 -6.70 13.53
C GLN A 295 1.18 -5.18 13.59
N LEU A 296 0.01 -4.62 13.25
CA LEU A 296 -0.25 -3.19 13.30
C LEU A 296 -0.23 -2.66 14.75
N GLU A 297 -0.80 -3.40 15.70
CA GLU A 297 -0.73 -3.07 17.13
C GLU A 297 0.71 -3.15 17.66
N ALA A 298 1.52 -4.11 17.20
CA ALA A 298 2.95 -4.15 17.52
C ALA A 298 3.70 -2.92 16.97
N ILE A 299 3.36 -2.45 15.76
CA ILE A 299 3.91 -1.21 15.20
C ILE A 299 3.53 -0.01 16.09
N LEU A 300 2.27 0.07 16.53
CA LEU A 300 1.80 1.19 17.35
C LEU A 300 2.36 1.20 18.78
N ARG A 301 2.74 0.04 19.34
CA ARG A 301 3.45 0.00 20.63
C ARG A 301 4.80 0.71 20.56
N GLU A 302 5.53 0.51 19.47
CA GLU A 302 6.84 1.15 19.25
C GLU A 302 6.72 2.58 18.72
N ARG A 303 5.73 2.83 17.86
CA ARG A 303 5.44 4.13 17.26
C ARG A 303 3.96 4.46 17.33
N PRO A 304 3.47 4.99 18.47
CA PRO A 304 2.06 5.34 18.66
C PRO A 304 1.53 6.36 17.65
N THR A 305 2.43 7.13 17.02
CA THR A 305 2.11 8.14 16.01
C THR A 305 2.21 7.64 14.57
N ASN A 306 2.38 6.33 14.33
CA ASN A 306 2.38 5.80 12.96
C ASN A 306 0.97 5.92 12.35
N GLU A 307 0.77 7.00 11.58
CA GLU A 307 -0.50 7.33 10.94
C GLU A 307 -1.00 6.26 9.96
N ARG A 308 -0.09 5.56 9.26
CA ARG A 308 -0.46 4.48 8.33
C ARG A 308 -1.03 3.30 9.10
N ALA A 309 -0.37 2.88 10.17
CA ALA A 309 -0.84 1.76 10.99
C ALA A 309 -2.19 2.07 11.67
N LEU A 310 -2.34 3.30 12.20
CA LEU A 310 -3.61 3.77 12.75
C LEU A 310 -4.73 3.79 11.69
N PHE A 311 -4.46 4.30 10.49
CA PHE A 311 -5.44 4.37 9.40
C PHE A 311 -5.91 2.97 8.96
N VAL A 312 -4.96 2.04 8.78
CA VAL A 312 -5.29 0.65 8.39
C VAL A 312 -6.08 -0.05 9.51
N LEU A 313 -5.69 0.12 10.78
CA LEU A 313 -6.47 -0.40 11.90
C LEU A 313 -7.88 0.19 11.94
N GLY A 314 -8.04 1.49 11.71
CA GLY A 314 -9.36 2.12 11.60
C GLY A 314 -10.24 1.46 10.55
N GLY A 315 -9.68 1.16 9.37
CA GLY A 315 -10.36 0.42 8.30
C GLY A 315 -10.77 -0.99 8.70
N ILE A 316 -9.86 -1.74 9.34
CA ILE A 316 -10.14 -3.09 9.87
C ILE A 316 -11.28 -3.05 10.90
N LYS A 317 -11.23 -2.11 11.86
CA LYS A 317 -12.27 -1.97 12.89
C LYS A 317 -13.62 -1.62 12.27
N ARG A 318 -13.66 -0.78 11.22
CA ARG A 318 -14.88 -0.48 10.47
C ARG A 318 -15.48 -1.73 9.82
N GLN A 319 -14.64 -2.58 9.21
CA GLN A 319 -15.10 -3.83 8.59
C GLN A 319 -15.63 -4.84 9.61
N LEU A 320 -15.09 -4.83 10.83
CA LEU A 320 -15.55 -5.65 11.96
C LEU A 320 -16.75 -5.04 12.70
N ASP A 321 -17.41 -4.01 12.14
CA ASP A 321 -18.53 -3.26 12.73
C ASP A 321 -18.22 -2.62 14.11
N LYS A 322 -16.93 -2.39 14.39
CA LYS A 322 -16.46 -1.72 15.61
C LYS A 322 -16.31 -0.22 15.36
N LEU A 323 -17.44 0.43 15.09
CA LEU A 323 -17.48 1.80 14.57
C LEU A 323 -16.85 2.84 15.52
N GLU A 324 -16.99 2.67 16.84
CA GLU A 324 -16.37 3.54 17.85
C GLU A 324 -14.84 3.45 17.83
N GLU A 325 -14.29 2.23 17.79
CA GLU A 325 -12.84 1.98 17.69
C GLU A 325 -12.31 2.55 16.36
N ALA A 326 -13.03 2.33 15.26
CA ALA A 326 -12.67 2.85 13.94
C ALA A 326 -12.59 4.38 13.93
N ALA A 327 -13.63 5.06 14.45
CA ALA A 327 -13.67 6.50 14.54
C ALA A 327 -12.51 7.04 15.40
N ALA A 328 -12.19 6.41 16.53
CA ALA A 328 -11.10 6.82 17.40
C ALA A 328 -9.72 6.74 16.70
N HIS A 329 -9.49 5.70 15.89
CA HIS A 329 -8.26 5.58 15.10
C HIS A 329 -8.16 6.70 14.05
N PHE A 330 -9.22 6.94 13.27
CA PHE A 330 -9.21 8.02 12.26
C PHE A 330 -9.08 9.41 12.89
N GLU A 331 -9.73 9.66 14.03
CA GLU A 331 -9.54 10.91 14.78
C GLU A 331 -8.10 11.09 15.26
N THR A 332 -7.45 10.01 15.69
CA THR A 332 -6.03 10.05 16.10
C THR A 332 -5.13 10.35 14.90
N VAL A 333 -5.39 9.75 13.74
CA VAL A 333 -4.70 10.09 12.48
C VAL A 333 -4.82 11.59 12.19
N LEU A 334 -6.02 12.17 12.29
CA LEU A 334 -6.25 13.59 12.03
C LEU A 334 -5.63 14.52 13.07
N LYS A 335 -5.45 14.07 14.32
CA LYS A 335 -4.70 14.82 15.35
C LYS A 335 -3.20 14.86 15.04
N ILE A 336 -2.64 13.76 14.53
CA ILE A 336 -1.22 13.64 14.15
C ILE A 336 -0.93 14.40 12.87
N ASN A 337 -1.76 14.15 11.84
CA ASN A 337 -1.62 14.69 10.51
C ASN A 337 -2.97 15.26 10.02
N PRO A 338 -3.27 16.54 10.30
CA PRO A 338 -4.47 17.20 9.81
C PRO A 338 -4.57 17.29 8.28
N LYS A 339 -3.47 17.01 7.54
CA LYS A 339 -3.44 17.00 6.07
C LYS A 339 -3.76 15.63 5.47
N PHE A 340 -4.09 14.63 6.30
CA PHE A 340 -4.47 13.29 5.82
C PHE A 340 -5.91 13.28 5.30
N GLU A 341 -6.09 13.66 4.03
CA GLU A 341 -7.40 13.81 3.36
C GLU A 341 -8.31 12.56 3.54
N LEU A 342 -7.82 11.35 3.26
CA LEU A 342 -8.63 10.12 3.32
C LEU A 342 -9.18 9.83 4.72
N ALA A 343 -8.50 10.22 5.79
CA ALA A 343 -8.96 9.97 7.15
C ALA A 343 -10.23 10.77 7.49
N TYR A 344 -10.41 11.97 6.90
CA TYR A 344 -11.69 12.70 7.00
C TYR A 344 -12.84 11.93 6.36
N TYR A 345 -12.59 11.30 5.21
CA TYR A 345 -13.64 10.61 4.45
C TYR A 345 -14.06 9.33 5.13
N GLU A 346 -13.10 8.52 5.59
CA GLU A 346 -13.40 7.31 6.36
C GLU A 346 -14.09 7.67 7.69
N LEU A 347 -13.64 8.73 8.39
CA LEU A 347 -14.30 9.19 9.61
C LEU A 347 -15.74 9.65 9.34
N ALA A 348 -15.97 10.42 8.27
CA ALA A 348 -17.31 10.85 7.89
C ALA A 348 -18.22 9.66 7.56
N GLY A 349 -17.72 8.67 6.81
CA GLY A 349 -18.45 7.44 6.51
C GLY A 349 -18.81 6.66 7.78
N VAL A 350 -17.84 6.43 8.69
CA VAL A 350 -18.10 5.77 9.99
C VAL A 350 -19.15 6.52 10.80
N ARG A 351 -19.09 7.86 10.83
CA ARG A 351 -20.06 8.68 11.58
C ARG A 351 -21.46 8.63 10.96
N LEU A 352 -21.59 8.47 9.64
CA LEU A 352 -22.89 8.20 9.00
C LEU A 352 -23.46 6.84 9.44
N PHE A 353 -22.65 5.78 9.43
CA PHE A 353 -23.09 4.45 9.89
C PHE A 353 -23.50 4.44 11.37
N GLN A 354 -22.88 5.29 12.19
CA GLN A 354 -23.27 5.50 13.59
C GLN A 354 -24.52 6.38 13.78
N ASN A 355 -25.20 6.76 12.70
CA ASN A 355 -26.32 7.73 12.69
C ASN A 355 -25.96 9.06 13.36
N LYS A 356 -24.77 9.61 13.07
CA LYS A 356 -24.28 10.92 13.57
C LYS A 356 -24.12 11.92 12.41
N PRO A 357 -25.22 12.33 11.75
CA PRO A 357 -25.16 13.17 10.56
C PRO A 357 -24.61 14.58 10.83
N THR A 358 -24.87 15.16 12.00
CA THR A 358 -24.35 16.49 12.38
C THR A 358 -22.81 16.49 12.51
N ILE A 359 -22.25 15.46 13.14
CA ILE A 359 -20.79 15.27 13.27
C ILE A 359 -20.16 14.96 11.90
N THR A 360 -20.88 14.21 11.06
CA THR A 360 -20.47 13.95 9.67
C THR A 360 -20.30 15.26 8.91
N LEU A 361 -21.32 16.12 8.90
CA LEU A 361 -21.27 17.42 8.22
C LEU A 361 -20.15 18.31 8.78
N ALA A 362 -19.93 18.31 10.09
CA ALA A 362 -18.81 19.06 10.69
C ALA A 362 -17.44 18.53 10.25
N THR A 363 -17.30 17.20 10.14
CA THR A 363 -16.07 16.55 9.64
C THR A 363 -15.82 16.88 8.18
N LEU A 364 -16.86 16.80 7.33
CA LEU A 364 -16.78 17.14 5.91
C LEU A 364 -16.50 18.62 5.67
N LYS A 365 -17.06 19.51 6.50
CA LYS A 365 -16.73 20.94 6.47
C LYS A 365 -15.25 21.19 6.72
N LYS A 366 -14.67 20.59 7.76
CA LYS A 366 -13.22 20.68 8.05
C LYS A 366 -12.35 20.12 6.91
N ALA A 367 -12.82 19.09 6.22
CA ALA A 367 -12.15 18.59 5.03
C ALA A 367 -12.22 19.61 3.87
N GLY A 368 -13.38 20.21 3.62
CA GLY A 368 -13.58 21.21 2.57
C GLY A 368 -12.83 22.53 2.78
N GLU A 369 -12.44 22.85 4.02
CA GLU A 369 -11.57 23.99 4.33
C GLU A 369 -10.12 23.79 3.83
N GLN A 370 -9.70 22.54 3.57
CA GLN A 370 -8.31 22.19 3.26
C GLN A 370 -8.14 21.48 1.91
N PHE A 371 -9.16 20.75 1.46
CA PHE A 371 -9.11 19.90 0.28
C PHE A 371 -10.19 20.26 -0.71
N LYS A 372 -9.95 19.95 -1.98
CA LYS A 372 -10.97 20.11 -3.02
C LYS A 372 -12.11 19.11 -2.78
N PRO A 373 -13.38 19.49 -3.01
CA PRO A 373 -14.48 18.56 -2.94
C PRO A 373 -14.29 17.39 -3.91
N ARG A 374 -14.61 16.19 -3.44
CA ARG A 374 -14.67 14.95 -4.24
C ARG A 374 -16.07 14.37 -4.21
N PHE A 375 -16.36 13.42 -5.10
CA PHE A 375 -17.65 12.70 -5.11
C PHE A 375 -18.06 12.29 -3.68
N ILE A 376 -17.16 11.60 -2.96
CA ILE A 376 -17.47 11.02 -1.66
C ILE A 376 -17.86 12.07 -0.61
N THR A 377 -17.25 13.26 -0.65
CA THR A 377 -17.56 14.33 0.31
C THR A 377 -18.96 14.89 0.10
N LYS A 378 -19.35 15.07 -1.16
CA LYS A 378 -20.66 15.59 -1.52
C LYS A 378 -21.73 14.53 -1.36
N PHE A 379 -21.43 13.28 -1.71
CA PHE A 379 -22.31 12.15 -1.48
C PHE A 379 -22.64 11.97 0.01
N TYR A 380 -21.63 11.92 0.87
CA TYR A 380 -21.85 11.80 2.33
C TYR A 380 -22.54 13.02 2.93
N ALA A 381 -22.31 14.24 2.42
CA ALA A 381 -23.08 15.41 2.83
C ALA A 381 -24.56 15.27 2.43
N GLY A 382 -24.84 14.75 1.23
CA GLY A 382 -26.18 14.45 0.75
C GLY A 382 -26.93 13.45 1.64
N LEU A 383 -26.27 12.35 2.01
CA LEU A 383 -26.81 11.36 2.94
C LEU A 383 -27.03 11.94 4.34
N ALA A 384 -26.08 12.72 4.86
CA ALA A 384 -26.21 13.36 6.16
C ALA A 384 -27.38 14.37 6.20
N HIS A 385 -27.57 15.15 5.13
CA HIS A 385 -28.71 16.05 5.00
C HIS A 385 -30.03 15.29 4.87
N SER A 386 -30.05 14.15 4.18
CA SER A 386 -31.24 13.28 4.10
C SER A 386 -31.63 12.73 5.48
N ALA A 387 -30.64 12.27 6.26
CA ALA A 387 -30.84 11.81 7.64
C ALA A 387 -31.28 12.93 8.60
N LEU A 388 -31.08 14.19 8.23
CA LEU A 388 -31.56 15.37 8.96
C LEU A 388 -32.86 15.93 8.38
N TYR A 389 -33.50 15.25 7.43
CA TYR A 389 -34.71 15.68 6.73
C TYR A 389 -34.56 17.00 5.96
N GLN A 390 -33.32 17.38 5.62
CA GLN A 390 -32.96 18.58 4.87
C GLN A 390 -32.87 18.29 3.38
N TYR A 391 -33.96 17.77 2.80
CA TYR A 391 -33.98 17.24 1.44
C TYR A 391 -33.52 18.21 0.33
N PRO A 392 -33.83 19.53 0.37
CA PRO A 392 -33.27 20.48 -0.60
C PRO A 392 -31.73 20.50 -0.60
N LYS A 393 -31.10 20.50 0.57
CA LYS A 393 -29.64 20.44 0.70
C LYS A 393 -29.09 19.07 0.35
N ALA A 394 -29.84 18.01 0.62
CA ALA A 394 -29.46 16.67 0.22
C ALA A 394 -29.37 16.55 -1.30
N ILE A 395 -30.41 17.00 -2.02
CA ILE A 395 -30.46 17.05 -3.48
C ILE A 395 -29.32 17.89 -4.03
N GLU A 396 -29.11 19.11 -3.51
CA GLU A 396 -27.99 19.98 -3.93
C GLU A 396 -26.64 19.24 -3.85
N ASN A 397 -26.35 18.61 -2.71
CA ASN A 397 -25.09 17.91 -2.51
C ASN A 397 -24.99 16.62 -3.34
N LEU A 398 -26.09 15.90 -3.56
CA LEU A 398 -26.09 14.71 -4.43
C LEU A 398 -25.88 15.09 -5.90
N LEU A 399 -26.49 16.17 -6.40
CA LEU A 399 -26.25 16.68 -7.75
C LEU A 399 -24.81 17.18 -7.93
N ASP A 400 -24.25 17.85 -6.93
CA ASP A 400 -22.83 18.21 -6.91
C ASP A 400 -21.92 16.97 -6.98
N ALA A 401 -22.29 15.90 -6.24
CA ALA A 401 -21.58 14.64 -6.30
C ALA A 401 -21.67 14.03 -7.71
N GLU A 402 -22.86 14.03 -8.33
CA GLU A 402 -23.06 13.53 -9.69
C GLU A 402 -22.14 14.24 -10.69
N LYS A 403 -22.12 15.58 -10.64
CA LYS A 403 -21.26 16.40 -11.50
C LYS A 403 -19.77 16.08 -11.32
N LEU A 404 -19.32 15.89 -10.08
CA LEU A 404 -17.93 15.51 -9.79
C LEU A 404 -17.61 14.12 -10.34
N ALA A 405 -18.52 13.16 -10.21
CA ALA A 405 -18.33 11.82 -10.76
C ALA A 405 -18.31 11.82 -12.29
N GLN A 406 -19.17 12.58 -12.95
CA GLN A 406 -19.14 12.72 -14.42
C GLN A 406 -17.81 13.29 -14.93
N ALA A 407 -17.13 14.12 -14.13
CA ALA A 407 -15.85 14.72 -14.51
C ALA A 407 -14.63 13.79 -14.35
N GLY A 408 -14.73 12.68 -13.60
CA GLY A 408 -13.57 11.80 -13.37
C GLY A 408 -13.74 10.61 -12.43
N GLU A 409 -14.94 10.38 -11.87
CA GLU A 409 -15.23 9.24 -10.98
C GLU A 409 -16.50 8.48 -11.42
N GLN A 410 -16.71 8.31 -12.73
CA GLN A 410 -17.99 7.82 -13.29
C GLN A 410 -18.47 6.49 -12.70
N ASN A 411 -17.55 5.59 -12.32
CA ASN A 411 -17.85 4.31 -11.67
C ASN A 411 -18.55 4.44 -10.29
N ARG A 412 -18.58 5.65 -9.71
CA ARG A 412 -19.27 5.94 -8.44
C ARG A 412 -20.79 6.16 -8.63
N LEU A 413 -21.22 6.50 -9.86
CA LEU A 413 -22.63 6.60 -10.20
C LEU A 413 -23.18 5.18 -10.34
N THR A 414 -23.80 4.70 -9.27
CA THR A 414 -24.34 3.35 -9.16
C THR A 414 -25.86 3.41 -8.96
N HIS A 415 -26.54 2.27 -9.08
CA HIS A 415 -27.96 2.17 -8.74
C HIS A 415 -28.25 2.68 -7.30
N PHE A 416 -27.32 2.46 -6.36
CA PHE A 416 -27.44 2.99 -4.99
C PHE A 416 -27.39 4.52 -4.94
N PHE A 417 -26.50 5.15 -5.71
CA PHE A 417 -26.43 6.61 -5.80
C PHE A 417 -27.76 7.19 -6.31
N TYR A 418 -28.28 6.66 -7.42
CA TYR A 418 -29.53 7.14 -8.01
C TYR A 418 -30.73 6.83 -7.12
N PHE A 419 -30.74 5.72 -6.40
CA PHE A 419 -31.76 5.46 -5.38
C PHE A 419 -31.78 6.53 -4.28
N GLN A 420 -30.62 6.90 -3.74
CA GLN A 420 -30.53 7.94 -2.70
C GLN A 420 -30.99 9.31 -3.23
N LEU A 421 -30.62 9.66 -4.47
CA LEU A 421 -31.08 10.90 -5.11
C LEU A 421 -32.59 10.87 -5.39
N GLY A 422 -33.11 9.76 -5.91
CA GLY A 422 -34.55 9.57 -6.16
C GLY A 422 -35.38 9.66 -4.88
N ALA A 423 -34.92 9.04 -3.80
CA ALA A 423 -35.55 9.14 -2.48
C ALA A 423 -35.52 10.57 -1.92
N ALA A 424 -34.41 11.29 -2.09
CA ALA A 424 -34.34 12.70 -1.70
C ALA A 424 -35.31 13.57 -2.51
N TYR A 425 -35.46 13.32 -3.82
CA TYR A 425 -36.46 14.00 -4.65
C TYR A 425 -37.90 13.66 -4.23
N GLU A 426 -38.19 12.40 -3.95
CA GLU A 426 -39.51 11.94 -3.47
C GLU A 426 -39.89 12.64 -2.17
N ARG A 427 -39.00 12.63 -1.19
CA ARG A 427 -39.21 13.29 0.10
C ARG A 427 -39.29 14.82 -0.01
N ASN A 428 -38.68 15.38 -1.05
CA ASN A 428 -38.85 16.79 -1.43
C ASN A 428 -40.03 17.04 -2.38
N ARG A 429 -40.86 16.02 -2.63
CA ARG A 429 -42.11 16.04 -3.40
C ARG A 429 -41.95 16.43 -4.88
N GLN A 430 -40.77 16.16 -5.42
CA GLN A 430 -40.46 16.31 -6.84
C GLN A 430 -40.66 14.96 -7.54
N TYR A 431 -41.92 14.52 -7.59
CA TYR A 431 -42.27 13.15 -7.97
C TYR A 431 -41.89 12.81 -9.42
N GLU A 432 -42.00 13.75 -10.36
CA GLU A 432 -41.58 13.54 -11.75
C GLU A 432 -40.07 13.29 -11.86
N THR A 433 -39.26 14.12 -11.21
CA THR A 433 -37.80 13.95 -11.19
C THR A 433 -37.40 12.68 -10.43
N SER A 434 -38.13 12.36 -9.35
CA SER A 434 -37.92 11.14 -8.57
C SER A 434 -38.19 9.89 -9.41
N ASP A 435 -39.29 9.86 -10.16
CA ASP A 435 -39.67 8.79 -11.10
C ASP A 435 -38.54 8.52 -12.11
N GLU A 436 -38.08 9.55 -12.81
CA GLU A 436 -36.95 9.42 -13.75
C GLU A 436 -35.68 8.90 -13.07
N THR A 437 -35.41 9.35 -11.84
CA THR A 437 -34.19 8.99 -11.11
C THR A 437 -34.25 7.55 -10.58
N PHE A 438 -35.38 7.09 -10.09
CA PHE A 438 -35.57 5.70 -9.69
C PHE A 438 -35.50 4.75 -10.89
N ASN A 439 -36.08 5.13 -12.03
CA ASN A 439 -35.94 4.35 -13.26
C ASN A 439 -34.48 4.18 -13.67
N LYS A 440 -33.65 5.24 -13.58
CA LYS A 440 -32.19 5.09 -13.78
C LYS A 440 -31.57 4.05 -12.85
N ALA A 441 -31.95 4.04 -11.56
CA ALA A 441 -31.46 3.03 -10.62
C ALA A 441 -31.86 1.60 -11.02
N ILE A 442 -33.12 1.41 -11.47
CA ILE A 442 -33.66 0.11 -11.90
C ILE A 442 -33.03 -0.33 -13.23
N GLU A 443 -32.81 0.57 -14.19
CA GLU A 443 -32.12 0.26 -15.45
C GLU A 443 -30.69 -0.24 -15.21
N MET A 444 -29.99 0.33 -14.23
CA MET A 444 -28.65 -0.09 -13.85
C MET A 444 -28.63 -1.43 -13.09
N ALA A 445 -29.68 -1.72 -12.32
CA ALA A 445 -29.83 -2.94 -11.55
C ALA A 445 -31.29 -3.43 -11.58
N PRO A 446 -31.67 -4.23 -12.61
CA PRO A 446 -33.06 -4.63 -12.84
C PRO A 446 -33.70 -5.52 -11.77
N GLU A 447 -32.95 -5.96 -10.76
CA GLU A 447 -33.45 -6.73 -9.60
C GLU A 447 -33.32 -5.95 -8.29
N TYR A 448 -33.02 -4.65 -8.35
CA TYR A 448 -32.87 -3.81 -7.17
C TYR A 448 -34.24 -3.45 -6.56
N HIS A 449 -34.78 -4.40 -5.78
CA HIS A 449 -36.12 -4.36 -5.19
C HIS A 449 -36.37 -3.14 -4.28
N ASN A 450 -35.32 -2.55 -3.68
CA ASN A 450 -35.44 -1.28 -2.94
C ASN A 450 -35.98 -0.15 -3.83
N ALA A 451 -35.40 0.07 -5.01
CA ALA A 451 -35.86 1.13 -5.91
C ALA A 451 -37.24 0.80 -6.52
N MET A 452 -37.50 -0.47 -6.82
CA MET A 452 -38.82 -0.91 -7.29
C MET A 452 -39.92 -0.61 -6.26
N ASN A 453 -39.71 -1.01 -5.00
CA ASN A 453 -40.69 -0.79 -3.96
C ASN A 453 -40.91 0.71 -3.73
N TYR A 454 -39.83 1.50 -3.63
CA TYR A 454 -39.94 2.96 -3.44
C TYR A 454 -40.68 3.64 -4.59
N LEU A 455 -40.34 3.32 -5.84
CA LEU A 455 -41.01 3.88 -7.02
C LEU A 455 -42.50 3.47 -7.05
N GLY A 456 -42.77 2.18 -6.87
CA GLY A 456 -44.13 1.66 -6.88
C GLY A 456 -44.99 2.23 -5.74
N TYR A 457 -44.43 2.32 -4.52
CA TYR A 457 -45.09 2.93 -3.38
C TYR A 457 -45.39 4.41 -3.64
N MET A 458 -44.41 5.18 -4.13
CA MET A 458 -44.61 6.59 -4.48
C MET A 458 -45.76 6.76 -5.47
N TRP A 459 -45.79 5.95 -6.54
CA TRP A 459 -46.87 5.96 -7.53
C TRP A 459 -48.23 5.60 -6.92
N ALA A 460 -48.30 4.55 -6.10
CA ALA A 460 -49.51 4.18 -5.38
C ALA A 460 -49.99 5.33 -4.49
N ASP A 461 -49.09 5.95 -3.72
CA ASP A 461 -49.40 6.99 -2.76
C ASP A 461 -49.93 8.28 -3.42
N ILE A 462 -49.41 8.64 -4.59
CA ILE A 462 -49.90 9.80 -5.35
C ILE A 462 -51.02 9.46 -6.36
N ASN A 463 -51.52 8.22 -6.35
CA ASN A 463 -52.58 7.72 -7.24
C ASN A 463 -52.24 7.73 -8.74
N ARG A 464 -50.98 7.51 -9.09
CA ARG A 464 -50.48 7.54 -10.46
C ARG A 464 -49.95 6.17 -10.86
N ASN A 465 -50.03 5.82 -12.14
CA ASN A 465 -49.40 4.61 -12.70
C ASN A 465 -49.69 3.31 -11.91
N LEU A 466 -50.90 3.12 -11.38
CA LEU A 466 -51.22 2.03 -10.44
C LEU A 466 -50.91 0.63 -10.99
N ASP A 467 -51.04 0.43 -12.31
CA ASP A 467 -50.72 -0.85 -12.96
C ASP A 467 -49.20 -1.14 -12.95
N GLU A 468 -48.37 -0.13 -13.21
CA GLU A 468 -46.90 -0.28 -13.15
C GLU A 468 -46.42 -0.34 -11.69
N ALA A 469 -47.04 0.44 -10.80
CA ALA A 469 -46.82 0.33 -9.36
C ALA A 469 -47.06 -1.09 -8.87
N ALA A 470 -48.14 -1.74 -9.34
CA ALA A 470 -48.44 -3.13 -9.01
C ALA A 470 -47.34 -4.09 -9.45
N LYS A 471 -46.77 -3.92 -10.64
CA LYS A 471 -45.66 -4.76 -11.11
C LYS A 471 -44.44 -4.61 -10.22
N HIS A 472 -44.04 -3.38 -9.90
CA HIS A 472 -42.84 -3.14 -9.09
C HIS A 472 -43.00 -3.59 -7.64
N ILE A 473 -44.12 -3.24 -6.98
CA ILE A 473 -44.38 -3.64 -5.59
C ILE A 473 -44.50 -5.16 -5.48
N THR A 474 -45.26 -5.81 -6.38
CA THR A 474 -45.40 -7.27 -6.36
C THR A 474 -44.05 -7.93 -6.54
N LYS A 475 -43.23 -7.45 -7.49
CA LYS A 475 -41.90 -8.03 -7.72
C LYS A 475 -40.96 -7.83 -6.53
N ALA A 476 -40.97 -6.64 -5.92
CA ALA A 476 -40.17 -6.38 -4.72
C ALA A 476 -40.58 -7.28 -3.55
N ASN A 477 -41.89 -7.47 -3.35
CA ASN A 477 -42.43 -8.37 -2.33
C ASN A 477 -42.11 -9.84 -2.62
N GLU A 478 -42.17 -10.30 -3.88
CA GLU A 478 -41.73 -11.67 -4.25
C GLU A 478 -40.26 -11.92 -3.91
N LEU A 479 -39.40 -10.91 -4.08
CA LEU A 479 -37.97 -11.00 -3.79
C LEU A 479 -37.67 -10.93 -2.28
N SER A 480 -38.57 -10.38 -1.47
CA SER A 480 -38.40 -10.24 -0.02
C SER A 480 -39.76 -10.26 0.70
N PRO A 481 -40.43 -11.41 0.79
CA PRO A 481 -41.83 -11.50 1.23
C PRO A 481 -42.04 -11.21 2.73
N ASP A 482 -40.98 -11.28 3.52
CA ASP A 482 -41.00 -11.01 4.96
C ASP A 482 -40.49 -9.60 5.30
N ASN A 483 -40.26 -8.75 4.28
CA ASN A 483 -39.95 -7.33 4.49
C ASN A 483 -41.26 -6.57 4.74
N ALA A 484 -41.47 -6.16 6.00
CA ALA A 484 -42.70 -5.50 6.43
C ALA A 484 -43.05 -4.24 5.62
N SER A 485 -42.06 -3.42 5.22
CA SER A 485 -42.30 -2.23 4.41
C SER A 485 -42.82 -2.56 3.01
N TYR A 486 -42.45 -3.72 2.46
CA TYR A 486 -42.92 -4.15 1.14
C TYR A 486 -44.32 -4.74 1.23
N VAL A 487 -44.60 -5.47 2.31
CA VAL A 487 -45.94 -5.97 2.63
C VAL A 487 -46.90 -4.80 2.87
N ASP A 488 -46.48 -3.75 3.58
CA ASP A 488 -47.24 -2.52 3.75
C ASP A 488 -47.50 -1.83 2.40
N SER A 489 -46.47 -1.70 1.56
CA SER A 489 -46.61 -1.12 0.20
C SER A 489 -47.61 -1.91 -0.65
N LEU A 490 -47.62 -3.25 -0.54
CA LEU A 490 -48.58 -4.12 -1.23
C LEU A 490 -50.00 -3.94 -0.69
N GLY A 491 -50.15 -3.85 0.63
CA GLY A 491 -51.43 -3.53 1.27
C GLY A 491 -51.97 -2.16 0.84
N TRP A 492 -51.11 -1.14 0.81
CA TRP A 492 -51.48 0.20 0.34
C TRP A 492 -51.87 0.21 -1.13
N LEU A 493 -51.15 -0.52 -1.99
CA LEU A 493 -51.54 -0.69 -3.38
C LEU A 493 -52.95 -1.30 -3.51
N TYR A 494 -53.26 -2.35 -2.76
CA TYR A 494 -54.59 -2.96 -2.76
C TYR A 494 -55.67 -1.98 -2.27
N PHE A 495 -55.37 -1.17 -1.27
CA PHE A 495 -56.26 -0.11 -0.81
C PHE A 495 -56.56 0.89 -1.95
N ARG A 496 -55.54 1.33 -2.69
CA ARG A 496 -55.70 2.24 -3.83
C ARG A 496 -56.46 1.63 -5.01
N GLN A 497 -56.43 0.30 -5.14
CA GLN A 497 -57.23 -0.45 -6.10
C GLN A 497 -58.67 -0.71 -5.64
N GLY A 498 -59.06 -0.27 -4.43
CA GLY A 498 -60.37 -0.52 -3.85
C GLY A 498 -60.57 -1.95 -3.31
N LYS A 499 -59.49 -2.75 -3.24
CA LYS A 499 -59.49 -4.13 -2.73
C LYS A 499 -59.28 -4.12 -1.22
N PHE A 500 -60.24 -3.56 -0.50
CA PHE A 500 -60.07 -3.24 0.93
C PHE A 500 -59.91 -4.47 1.83
N THR A 501 -60.47 -5.63 1.46
CA THR A 501 -60.34 -6.86 2.26
C THR A 501 -58.93 -7.43 2.14
N GLU A 502 -58.39 -7.47 0.93
CA GLU A 502 -57.02 -7.89 0.63
C GLU A 502 -56.00 -6.90 1.22
N ALA A 503 -56.27 -5.60 1.11
CA ALA A 503 -55.46 -4.56 1.74
C ALA A 503 -55.35 -4.78 3.25
N LEU A 504 -56.47 -5.01 3.94
CA LEU A 504 -56.47 -5.21 5.39
C LEU A 504 -55.63 -6.44 5.80
N ALA A 505 -55.73 -7.53 5.04
CA ALA A 505 -54.97 -8.75 5.32
C ALA A 505 -53.46 -8.52 5.22
N GLU A 506 -52.98 -7.87 4.16
CA GLU A 506 -51.55 -7.56 4.00
C GLU A 506 -51.07 -6.53 5.01
N LEU A 507 -51.83 -5.46 5.27
CA LEU A 507 -51.45 -4.45 6.26
C LEU A 507 -51.37 -5.03 7.69
N GLN A 508 -52.28 -5.95 8.04
CA GLN A 508 -52.20 -6.67 9.33
C GLN A 508 -50.99 -7.60 9.39
N ARG A 509 -50.63 -8.24 8.28
CA ARG A 509 -49.40 -9.03 8.16
C ARG A 509 -48.17 -8.12 8.35
N ALA A 510 -48.14 -6.94 7.73
CA ALA A 510 -47.06 -5.96 7.91
C ALA A 510 -46.93 -5.53 9.39
N ALA A 511 -48.04 -5.26 10.07
CA ALA A 511 -48.06 -4.94 11.49
C ALA A 511 -47.55 -6.09 12.38
N GLU A 512 -47.88 -7.34 12.06
CA GLU A 512 -47.37 -8.51 12.81
C GLU A 512 -45.86 -8.70 12.60
N LEU A 513 -45.36 -8.48 11.39
CA LEU A 513 -43.91 -8.51 11.10
C LEU A 513 -43.14 -7.44 11.88
N MET A 514 -43.79 -6.34 12.27
CA MET A 514 -43.21 -5.22 13.03
C MET A 514 -43.75 -5.11 14.46
N LYS A 515 -44.23 -6.20 15.07
CA LYS A 515 -44.82 -6.15 16.41
C LYS A 515 -43.90 -5.60 17.50
N ASP A 516 -42.60 -5.81 17.36
CA ASP A 516 -41.58 -5.38 18.33
C ASP A 516 -41.18 -3.90 18.12
N GLU A 517 -41.34 -3.38 16.91
CA GLU A 517 -41.06 -1.99 16.53
C GLU A 517 -42.19 -1.43 15.66
N PRO A 518 -43.36 -1.09 16.25
CA PRO A 518 -44.53 -0.69 15.47
C PRO A 518 -44.32 0.60 14.66
N ASP A 519 -44.85 0.61 13.44
CA ASP A 519 -44.77 1.76 12.53
C ASP A 519 -46.09 2.53 12.47
N SER A 520 -46.01 3.87 12.48
CA SER A 520 -47.18 4.75 12.45
C SER A 520 -47.95 4.66 11.14
N THR A 521 -47.26 4.65 10.00
CA THR A 521 -47.86 4.60 8.66
C THR A 521 -48.65 3.31 8.44
N ILE A 522 -48.16 2.16 8.91
CA ILE A 522 -48.90 0.90 8.84
C ILE A 522 -50.23 1.02 9.61
N HIS A 523 -50.21 1.56 10.82
CA HIS A 523 -51.43 1.75 11.62
C HIS A 523 -52.39 2.77 11.01
N GLU A 524 -51.88 3.82 10.38
CA GLU A 524 -52.68 4.76 9.59
C GLU A 524 -53.38 4.05 8.42
N HIS A 525 -52.65 3.27 7.62
CA HIS A 525 -53.20 2.53 6.49
C HIS A 525 -54.25 1.50 6.93
N ILE A 526 -54.05 0.80 8.04
CA ILE A 526 -55.04 -0.13 8.61
C ILE A 526 -56.31 0.65 9.01
N GLY A 527 -56.15 1.81 9.66
CA GLY A 527 -57.27 2.66 10.04
C GLY A 527 -58.07 3.14 8.83
N ASP A 528 -57.38 3.60 7.78
CA ASP A 528 -57.99 4.02 6.51
C ASP A 528 -58.76 2.89 5.85
N THR A 529 -58.19 1.68 5.88
CA THR A 529 -58.82 0.49 5.32
C THR A 529 -60.06 0.07 6.11
N HIS A 530 -60.02 0.12 7.45
CA HIS A 530 -61.20 -0.11 8.28
C HIS A 530 -62.32 0.90 8.00
N GLN A 531 -61.98 2.18 7.81
CA GLN A 531 -62.94 3.21 7.48
C GLN A 531 -63.66 2.91 6.16
N GLN A 532 -62.92 2.49 5.12
CA GLN A 532 -63.53 2.10 3.83
C GLN A 532 -64.40 0.84 3.93
N LEU A 533 -64.12 -0.04 4.89
CA LEU A 533 -64.94 -1.22 5.21
C LEU A 533 -66.16 -0.92 6.10
N GLY A 534 -66.39 0.35 6.47
CA GLY A 534 -67.49 0.76 7.34
C GLY A 534 -67.28 0.44 8.83
N LYS A 535 -66.04 0.16 9.24
CA LYS A 535 -65.65 -0.23 10.60
C LYS A 535 -65.04 0.96 11.35
N ALA A 536 -65.90 1.90 11.75
CA ALA A 536 -65.48 3.19 12.27
C ALA A 536 -64.72 3.11 13.62
N ASP A 537 -65.14 2.20 14.52
CA ASP A 537 -64.50 2.05 15.83
C ASP A 537 -63.09 1.44 15.71
N GLU A 538 -62.94 0.44 14.84
CA GLU A 538 -61.65 -0.15 14.52
C GLU A 538 -60.74 0.86 13.80
N ALA A 539 -61.28 1.68 12.88
CA ALA A 539 -60.53 2.73 12.21
C ALA A 539 -59.95 3.72 13.21
N ARG A 540 -60.80 4.23 14.11
CA ARG A 540 -60.40 5.16 15.18
C ARG A 540 -59.31 4.56 16.06
N THR A 541 -59.45 3.31 16.49
CA THR A 541 -58.47 2.63 17.35
C THR A 541 -57.08 2.59 16.70
N GLN A 542 -57.03 2.34 15.38
CA GLN A 542 -55.77 2.26 14.65
C GLN A 542 -55.16 3.65 14.41
N TRP A 543 -55.98 4.67 14.12
CA TRP A 543 -55.51 6.04 14.02
C TRP A 543 -54.99 6.59 15.35
N GLU A 544 -55.63 6.28 16.48
CA GLU A 544 -55.13 6.64 17.83
C GLU A 544 -53.75 6.01 18.08
N LYS A 545 -53.58 4.72 17.71
CA LYS A 545 -52.28 4.06 17.80
C LYS A 545 -51.22 4.70 16.89
N SER A 546 -51.59 5.07 15.67
CA SER A 546 -50.71 5.81 14.76
C SER A 546 -50.31 7.16 15.34
N LEU A 547 -51.25 7.89 15.96
CA LEU A 547 -51.01 9.20 16.57
C LEU A 547 -50.00 9.10 17.72
N ASP A 548 -50.15 8.11 18.60
CA ASP A 548 -49.23 7.87 19.72
C ASP A 548 -47.80 7.60 19.22
N LEU A 549 -47.66 6.82 18.15
CA LEU A 549 -46.37 6.54 17.52
C LEU A 549 -45.77 7.80 16.88
N LEU A 550 -46.56 8.60 16.17
CA LEU A 550 -46.12 9.87 15.57
C LEU A 550 -45.65 10.87 16.63
N HIS A 551 -46.36 11.01 17.74
CA HIS A 551 -45.92 11.87 18.86
C HIS A 551 -44.61 11.39 19.47
N LYS A 552 -44.42 10.07 19.62
CA LYS A 552 -43.17 9.51 20.10
C LYS A 552 -42.01 9.82 19.14
N GLN A 553 -42.22 9.58 17.84
CA GLN A 553 -41.24 9.89 16.80
C GLN A 553 -40.91 11.40 16.79
N GLU A 554 -41.91 12.27 16.86
CA GLU A 554 -41.72 13.72 16.93
C GLU A 554 -40.89 14.15 18.15
N ALA A 555 -41.12 13.55 19.32
CA ALA A 555 -40.38 13.85 20.54
C ALA A 555 -38.90 13.43 20.48
N GLU A 556 -38.58 12.39 19.70
CA GLU A 556 -37.21 11.86 19.53
C GLU A 556 -36.42 12.58 18.41
N MET A 557 -37.11 13.37 17.57
CA MET A 557 -36.48 14.03 16.43
C MET A 557 -35.51 15.13 16.82
N THR A 558 -34.30 15.07 16.26
CA THR A 558 -33.29 16.13 16.40
C THR A 558 -33.38 17.20 15.31
N SER A 559 -34.21 17.00 14.29
CA SER A 559 -34.42 17.93 13.19
C SER A 559 -35.87 17.83 12.70
N PRO A 560 -36.55 18.95 12.39
CA PRO A 560 -37.93 18.90 11.91
C PRO A 560 -38.05 18.15 10.58
N ASP A 561 -39.04 17.27 10.49
CA ASP A 561 -39.39 16.51 9.28
C ASP A 561 -40.76 16.97 8.79
N SER A 562 -40.80 17.57 7.60
CA SER A 562 -42.06 18.00 6.97
C SER A 562 -43.00 16.82 6.73
N TYR A 563 -42.47 15.65 6.37
CA TYR A 563 -43.30 14.48 6.06
C TYR A 563 -44.01 13.96 7.30
N LEU A 564 -43.27 13.73 8.39
CA LEU A 564 -43.85 13.30 9.67
C LEU A 564 -44.91 14.28 10.19
N LEU A 565 -44.66 15.60 10.10
CA LEU A 565 -45.62 16.62 10.54
C LEU A 565 -46.87 16.66 9.67
N GLU A 566 -46.75 16.32 8.38
CA GLU A 566 -47.93 16.16 7.54
C GLU A 566 -48.75 14.93 7.94
N GLN A 567 -48.10 13.80 8.19
CA GLN A 567 -48.80 12.58 8.65
C GLN A 567 -49.48 12.79 10.00
N LEU A 568 -48.81 13.48 10.92
CA LEU A 568 -49.41 13.91 12.16
C LEU A 568 -50.71 14.70 11.93
N GLY A 569 -50.68 15.70 11.05
CA GLY A 569 -51.88 16.45 10.70
C GLY A 569 -52.96 15.62 10.02
N ASN A 570 -52.58 14.65 9.16
CA ASN A 570 -53.51 13.76 8.49
C ASN A 570 -54.27 12.88 9.49
N VAL A 571 -53.55 12.26 10.43
CA VAL A 571 -54.14 11.39 11.46
C VAL A 571 -55.00 12.18 12.44
N LEU A 572 -54.53 13.36 12.90
CA LEU A 572 -55.33 14.27 13.75
C LEU A 572 -56.65 14.65 13.07
N ASN A 573 -56.60 14.96 11.78
CA ASN A 573 -57.80 15.30 11.02
C ASN A 573 -58.78 14.11 10.91
N LYS A 574 -58.27 12.89 10.70
CA LYS A 574 -59.08 11.65 10.68
C LYS A 574 -59.76 11.38 12.03
N LEU A 575 -59.13 11.78 13.13
CA LEU A 575 -59.69 11.71 14.49
C LEU A 575 -60.64 12.87 14.84
N GLY A 576 -60.86 13.82 13.93
CA GLY A 576 -61.72 14.98 14.15
C GLY A 576 -61.07 16.12 14.97
N GLN A 577 -59.74 16.08 15.16
CA GLN A 577 -58.96 17.09 15.86
C GLN A 577 -58.46 18.16 14.89
N ALA A 578 -59.40 18.98 14.39
CA ALA A 578 -59.16 19.87 13.25
C ALA A 578 -58.16 21.01 13.54
N ASP A 579 -58.17 21.56 14.76
CA ASP A 579 -57.28 22.67 15.14
C ASP A 579 -55.83 22.19 15.26
N GLU A 580 -55.63 21.05 15.90
CA GLU A 580 -54.32 20.40 16.03
C GLU A 580 -53.81 19.94 14.65
N ALA A 581 -54.68 19.39 13.80
CA ALA A 581 -54.33 19.02 12.44
C ALA A 581 -53.82 20.21 11.62
N LYS A 582 -54.53 21.34 11.69
CA LYS A 582 -54.15 22.58 11.01
C LYS A 582 -52.80 23.11 11.51
N ALA A 583 -52.56 23.04 12.82
CA ALA A 583 -51.28 23.43 13.41
C ALA A 583 -50.12 22.53 12.92
N ALA A 584 -50.32 21.21 12.86
CA ALA A 584 -49.33 20.28 12.34
C ALA A 584 -49.03 20.51 10.85
N TRP A 585 -50.06 20.68 10.01
CA TRP A 585 -49.87 21.02 8.59
C TRP A 585 -49.20 22.37 8.38
N GLN A 586 -49.47 23.38 9.22
CA GLN A 586 -48.78 24.67 9.12
C GLN A 586 -47.29 24.51 9.38
N ARG A 587 -46.91 23.77 10.42
CA ARG A 587 -45.50 23.48 10.72
C ARG A 587 -44.83 22.69 9.59
N SER A 588 -45.55 21.74 8.98
CA SER A 588 -45.07 21.01 7.81
C SER A 588 -44.85 21.95 6.61
N TYR A 589 -45.80 22.87 6.36
CA TYR A 589 -45.76 23.84 5.28
C TYR A 589 -44.61 24.84 5.44
N ASP A 590 -44.33 25.28 6.67
CA ASP A 590 -43.24 26.21 6.97
C ASP A 590 -41.86 25.62 6.65
N ILE A 591 -41.73 24.28 6.67
CA ILE A 591 -40.50 23.57 6.30
C ILE A 591 -40.46 23.30 4.79
N THR A 592 -41.55 22.79 4.23
CA THR A 592 -41.65 22.47 2.79
C THR A 592 -43.01 22.93 2.26
N PRO A 593 -43.08 24.17 1.73
CA PRO A 593 -44.31 24.71 1.20
C PRO A 593 -44.77 23.91 -0.02
N THR A 594 -46.00 23.39 0.02
CA THR A 594 -46.60 22.66 -1.10
C THR A 594 -47.98 23.16 -1.41
N GLN A 595 -48.41 23.02 -2.67
CA GLN A 595 -49.78 23.35 -3.05
C GLN A 595 -50.81 22.46 -2.33
N LEU A 596 -50.45 21.21 -2.02
CA LEU A 596 -51.31 20.29 -1.27
C LEU A 596 -51.56 20.80 0.15
N LEU A 597 -50.50 21.12 0.90
CA LEU A 597 -50.62 21.67 2.24
C LEU A 597 -51.30 23.05 2.23
N HIS A 598 -51.04 23.88 1.22
CA HIS A 598 -51.75 25.15 1.05
C HIS A 598 -53.26 24.95 0.94
N LYS A 599 -53.72 23.97 0.13
CA LYS A 599 -55.14 23.62 0.01
C LYS A 599 -55.72 23.08 1.32
N LYS A 600 -54.95 22.31 2.10
CA LYS A 600 -55.37 21.82 3.43
C LYS A 600 -55.54 22.98 4.43
N LEU A 601 -54.66 23.98 4.39
CA LEU A 601 -54.70 25.15 5.27
C LEU A 601 -55.77 26.19 4.88
N HIS A 602 -56.07 26.26 3.58
CA HIS A 602 -57.03 27.19 2.97
C HIS A 602 -58.01 26.42 2.07
N PRO A 603 -58.93 25.63 2.64
CA PRO A 603 -59.95 24.97 1.84
C PRO A 603 -60.81 26.02 1.14
N PRO A 604 -61.24 25.80 -0.12
CA PRO A 604 -62.14 26.72 -0.80
C PRO A 604 -63.41 26.89 0.05
N GLU A 605 -63.86 28.14 0.22
CA GLU A 605 -65.16 28.43 0.84
C GLU A 605 -66.22 27.62 0.10
N LYS A 606 -67.04 26.87 0.84
CA LYS A 606 -68.19 26.18 0.25
C LYS A 606 -69.09 27.28 -0.32
N GLU A 607 -69.25 27.33 -1.64
CA GLU A 607 -70.35 28.08 -2.26
C GLU A 607 -71.65 27.47 -1.71
N GLU A 608 -72.34 28.24 -0.85
CA GLU A 608 -73.61 27.86 -0.18
C GLU A 608 -74.78 27.70 -1.15
#